data_AF-A0A7M2WWX6-F1
#
_entry.id   AF-A0A7M2WWX6-F1
#
_cell.length_a   1.000
_cell.length_b   1.000
_cell.length_c   1.000
_cell.angle_alpha   90.00
_cell.angle_beta   90.00
_cell.angle_gamma   90.00
#
_symmetry.space_group_name_H-M   'P 1'
#
loop_
_entity.id
_entity.type
_entity.pdbx_description
1 polymer ?
#
loop_
_entity_poly.entity_id
_entity_poly.type
_entity_poly.pdbx_seq_one_letter_code
_entity_poly.pdbx_strand_id
1 'polypeptide(L)'
;MPADSSPSPADVRLLPDNSAGGSDARVDARSSDFLARNEAEVVAAATPGRQLSDLPKDELENLAEEFGIDPTRFKDRQGLVAAIHDRRQTIAGFERDALLDVVRWGRRPVAVNASKEQLAQEIARIKSMRFVGLSHRGLVVLARMRGVTAEDAEPIPDLIKKLRKQEGFFAKLSRKRRSVIASVVSSVVGEPDSAREYQYLPTPEGRQPVGSGPASATIKEEIEDAGLFGGITNRIKKSADTYINQKLDEIETRIDRKLDEIDRRLAEWRDKEVANRIKILKITLWASVIVGIVSLIYSYVKVNFPVGADKPVPKVVAPPVLHPAPLAPEPANP
;
A
#
# COMPACT_ATOMS: atom_id res chain seq x y z
N MET A 1 71.76 -13.74 -2.19
CA MET A 1 71.55 -15.14 -1.77
C MET A 1 70.07 -15.46 -1.95
N PRO A 2 69.62 -15.91 -3.13
CA PRO A 2 68.24 -16.32 -3.36
C PRO A 2 68.08 -17.80 -2.98
N ALA A 3 67.11 -18.11 -2.13
CA ALA A 3 66.72 -19.48 -1.83
C ALA A 3 65.42 -19.81 -2.58
N ASP A 4 65.60 -20.66 -3.58
CA ASP A 4 64.63 -21.52 -4.23
C ASP A 4 63.74 -22.27 -3.23
N SER A 5 62.44 -22.33 -3.47
CA SER A 5 61.53 -23.30 -2.82
C SER A 5 60.36 -23.61 -3.75
N SER A 6 60.57 -24.62 -4.57
CA SER A 6 59.62 -25.23 -5.50
C SER A 6 58.36 -25.79 -4.82
N PRO A 7 57.27 -26.00 -5.59
CA PRO A 7 55.93 -26.33 -5.10
C PRO A 7 55.72 -27.84 -4.86
N SER A 8 54.83 -28.15 -3.91
CA SER A 8 54.35 -29.50 -3.60
C SER A 8 53.10 -29.84 -4.43
N PRO A 9 53.09 -30.97 -5.18
CA PRO A 9 51.88 -31.50 -5.81
C PRO A 9 51.60 -32.92 -5.31
N ALA A 10 50.62 -33.09 -4.43
CA ALA A 10 49.87 -34.34 -4.23
C ALA A 10 48.79 -34.12 -3.18
N ASP A 11 47.52 -34.10 -3.57
CA ASP A 11 46.65 -35.20 -3.16
C ASP A 11 45.36 -35.22 -3.97
N VAL A 12 45.33 -36.23 -4.83
CA VAL A 12 44.22 -36.69 -5.65
C VAL A 12 43.21 -37.34 -4.72
N ARG A 13 42.07 -36.69 -4.50
CA ARG A 13 40.91 -37.33 -3.85
C ARG A 13 39.89 -37.71 -4.92
N LEU A 14 40.03 -38.95 -5.38
CA LEU A 14 39.06 -39.72 -6.13
C LEU A 14 37.71 -39.71 -5.40
N LEU A 15 36.64 -39.29 -6.07
CA LEU A 15 35.26 -39.60 -5.72
C LEU A 15 34.70 -40.55 -6.78
N PRO A 16 33.93 -41.57 -6.39
CA PRO A 16 33.49 -42.63 -7.30
C PRO A 16 32.40 -42.16 -8.26
N ASP A 17 32.58 -42.59 -9.51
CA ASP A 17 31.56 -42.70 -10.55
C ASP A 17 30.32 -43.41 -10.00
N ASN A 18 29.16 -42.77 -10.13
CA ASN A 18 27.86 -43.41 -9.96
C ASN A 18 27.11 -43.34 -11.29
N SER A 19 27.48 -44.25 -12.19
CA SER A 19 26.85 -44.41 -13.50
C SER A 19 26.70 -45.90 -13.81
N ALA A 20 25.51 -46.46 -13.53
CA ALA A 20 24.95 -47.59 -14.26
C ALA A 20 23.49 -47.85 -13.85
N GLY A 21 22.61 -47.97 -14.86
CA GLY A 21 21.25 -48.49 -14.74
C GLY A 21 20.18 -47.39 -14.75
N GLY A 22 19.30 -47.26 -15.72
CA GLY A 22 19.01 -48.14 -16.85
C GLY A 22 17.88 -47.45 -17.64
N SER A 23 18.03 -47.50 -18.94
CA SER A 23 17.04 -47.15 -19.94
C SER A 23 15.76 -47.97 -19.74
N ASP A 24 14.63 -47.29 -19.57
CA ASP A 24 13.38 -47.70 -20.21
C ASP A 24 12.66 -46.47 -20.73
N ALA A 25 12.83 -46.29 -22.04
CA ALA A 25 12.06 -45.36 -22.85
C ALA A 25 10.76 -46.05 -23.23
N ARG A 26 9.61 -45.52 -22.78
CA ARG A 26 8.33 -45.69 -23.47
C ARG A 26 7.27 -44.74 -22.92
N VAL A 27 6.75 -43.91 -23.83
CA VAL A 27 5.40 -43.29 -23.82
C VAL A 27 5.20 -42.28 -22.68
N ASP A 28 5.29 -40.97 -22.90
CA ASP A 28 4.13 -40.17 -23.33
C ASP A 28 4.56 -38.81 -23.91
N ALA A 29 4.57 -38.70 -25.24
CA ALA A 29 4.78 -37.46 -25.98
C ALA A 29 3.46 -36.70 -26.22
N ARG A 30 2.59 -36.59 -25.20
CA ARG A 30 1.28 -35.90 -25.31
C ARG A 30 0.93 -34.92 -24.19
N SER A 31 1.83 -34.65 -23.24
CA SER A 31 1.51 -33.80 -22.08
C SER A 31 2.22 -32.44 -22.04
N SER A 32 3.04 -32.11 -23.04
CA SER A 32 3.81 -30.85 -23.06
C SER A 32 3.06 -29.64 -23.64
N ASP A 33 1.90 -29.83 -24.27
CA ASP A 33 1.10 -28.72 -24.85
C ASP A 33 0.01 -28.16 -23.91
N PHE A 34 -0.19 -28.75 -22.72
CA PHE A 34 -1.25 -28.32 -21.79
C PHE A 34 -0.78 -27.36 -20.69
N LEU A 35 0.53 -27.17 -20.51
CA LEU A 35 1.09 -26.20 -19.54
C LEU A 35 1.38 -24.82 -20.14
N ALA A 36 1.25 -24.65 -21.46
CA ALA A 36 1.46 -23.36 -22.13
C ALA A 36 0.17 -22.52 -22.25
N ARG A 37 -0.96 -22.96 -21.67
CA ARG A 37 -2.29 -22.43 -22.07
C ARG A 37 -3.17 -21.82 -20.99
N ASN A 38 -2.74 -21.62 -19.74
CA ASN A 38 -3.55 -20.86 -18.77
C ASN A 38 -2.75 -20.32 -17.56
N GLU A 39 -1.60 -19.68 -17.80
CA GLU A 39 -1.19 -18.55 -16.95
C GLU A 39 -1.87 -17.27 -17.48
N ALA A 40 -3.20 -17.33 -17.60
CA ALA A 40 -4.00 -16.12 -17.55
C ALA A 40 -3.88 -15.64 -16.10
N GLU A 41 -2.76 -14.99 -15.82
CA GLU A 41 -2.51 -14.18 -14.64
C GLU A 41 -3.79 -13.40 -14.39
N VAL A 42 -4.52 -13.78 -13.34
CA VAL A 42 -5.59 -12.96 -12.79
C VAL A 42 -4.87 -11.76 -12.21
N VAL A 43 -4.50 -10.83 -13.11
CA VAL A 43 -3.97 -9.52 -12.80
C VAL A 43 -5.08 -8.88 -12.00
N ALA A 44 -4.95 -8.93 -10.68
CA ALA A 44 -5.83 -8.24 -9.76
C ALA A 44 -6.01 -6.84 -10.33
N ALA A 45 -7.24 -6.52 -10.73
CA ALA A 45 -7.57 -5.33 -11.51
C ALA A 45 -6.82 -4.16 -10.89
N ALA A 46 -5.76 -3.72 -11.57
CA ALA A 46 -4.91 -2.65 -11.09
C ALA A 46 -5.83 -1.45 -10.98
N THR A 47 -6.23 -1.12 -9.75
CA THR A 47 -7.14 -0.01 -9.46
C THR A 47 -6.61 1.17 -10.27
N PRO A 48 -7.41 1.76 -11.20
CA PRO A 48 -6.91 2.79 -12.10
C PRO A 48 -6.21 3.82 -11.24
N GLY A 49 -4.88 3.92 -11.45
CA GLY A 49 -4.01 4.57 -10.50
C GLY A 49 -4.49 5.99 -10.33
N ARG A 50 -5.09 6.30 -9.17
CA ARG A 50 -5.35 7.69 -8.77
C ARG A 50 -4.04 8.42 -8.99
N GLN A 51 -4.07 9.46 -9.81
CA GLN A 51 -2.86 10.18 -10.15
C GLN A 51 -2.25 10.68 -8.83
N LEU A 52 -0.96 10.38 -8.60
CA LEU A 52 -0.29 10.76 -7.35
C LEU A 52 -0.38 12.27 -7.10
N SER A 53 -0.54 13.06 -8.17
CA SER A 53 -0.76 14.52 -8.16
C SER A 53 -2.08 14.96 -7.52
N ASP A 54 -3.05 14.07 -7.36
CA ASP A 54 -4.38 14.41 -6.82
C ASP A 54 -4.51 14.03 -5.35
N LEU A 55 -3.61 13.18 -4.84
CA LEU A 55 -3.64 12.71 -3.46
C LEU A 55 -3.26 13.84 -2.49
N PRO A 56 -4.01 14.05 -1.40
CA PRO A 56 -3.67 15.05 -0.40
C PRO A 56 -2.28 14.76 0.18
N LYS A 57 -1.62 15.81 0.70
CA LYS A 57 -0.24 15.72 1.19
C LYS A 57 -0.07 14.62 2.23
N ASP A 58 -1.01 14.48 3.16
CA ASP A 58 -0.97 13.47 4.22
C ASP A 58 -0.98 12.03 3.66
N GLU A 59 -1.74 11.77 2.59
CA GLU A 59 -1.75 10.48 1.91
C GLU A 59 -0.44 10.22 1.17
N LEU A 60 0.17 11.27 0.57
CA LEU A 60 1.48 11.17 -0.05
C LEU A 60 2.58 10.90 0.98
N GLU A 61 2.50 11.50 2.17
CA GLU A 61 3.43 11.23 3.27
C GLU A 61 3.31 9.77 3.73
N ASN A 62 2.08 9.26 3.92
CA ASN A 62 1.84 7.85 4.24
C ASN A 62 2.40 6.91 3.16
N LEU A 63 2.15 7.19 1.88
CA LEU A 63 2.69 6.39 0.78
C LEU A 63 4.21 6.43 0.74
N ALA A 64 4.82 7.61 0.92
CA ALA A 64 6.27 7.74 0.99
C ALA A 64 6.85 6.87 2.11
N GLU A 65 6.23 6.87 3.28
CA GLU A 65 6.65 6.04 4.42
C GLU A 65 6.54 4.53 4.13
N GLU A 66 5.48 4.09 3.46
CA GLU A 66 5.32 2.69 3.04
C GLU A 66 6.42 2.23 2.10
N PHE A 67 6.91 3.13 1.22
CA PHE A 67 8.05 2.88 0.34
C PHE A 67 9.41 3.16 0.98
N GLY A 68 9.46 3.50 2.28
CA GLY A 68 10.70 3.78 3.01
C GLY A 68 11.37 5.09 2.62
N ILE A 69 10.64 6.02 2.03
CA ILE A 69 11.05 7.39 1.74
C ILE A 69 10.74 8.25 2.95
N ASP A 70 11.66 9.15 3.30
CA ASP A 70 11.47 10.09 4.40
C ASP A 70 10.78 11.37 3.90
N PRO A 71 9.49 11.60 4.23
CA PRO A 71 8.75 12.75 3.72
C PRO A 71 9.35 14.08 4.18
N THR A 72 10.03 14.10 5.33
CA THR A 72 10.60 15.34 5.91
C THR A 72 11.74 15.93 5.09
N ARG A 73 12.32 15.16 4.16
CA ARG A 73 13.37 15.62 3.24
C ARG A 73 12.83 16.50 2.12
N PHE A 74 11.52 16.45 1.88
CA PHE A 74 10.87 17.15 0.76
C PHE A 74 10.00 18.28 1.31
N LYS A 75 10.38 19.52 1.03
CA LYS A 75 9.60 20.71 1.42
C LYS A 75 8.33 20.85 0.59
N ASP A 76 8.44 20.52 -0.70
CA ASP A 76 7.38 20.68 -1.68
C ASP A 76 6.71 19.34 -2.02
N ARG A 77 5.40 19.41 -2.30
CA ARG A 77 4.57 18.25 -2.66
C ARG A 77 5.03 17.62 -3.98
N GLN A 78 5.44 18.43 -4.96
CA GLN A 78 5.90 17.90 -6.24
C GLN A 78 7.19 17.10 -6.08
N GLY A 79 8.10 17.56 -5.21
CA GLY A 79 9.32 16.82 -4.87
C GLY A 79 9.03 15.46 -4.23
N LEU A 80 8.03 15.38 -3.36
CA LEU A 80 7.60 14.12 -2.75
C LEU A 80 6.99 13.17 -3.79
N VAL A 81 6.14 13.67 -4.67
CA VAL A 81 5.54 12.89 -5.77
C VAL A 81 6.62 12.36 -6.71
N ALA A 82 7.59 13.19 -7.09
CA ALA A 82 8.71 12.80 -7.94
C ALA A 82 9.56 11.69 -7.27
N ALA A 83 9.83 11.80 -5.97
CA ALA A 83 10.57 10.80 -5.22
C ALA A 83 9.82 9.45 -5.12
N ILE A 84 8.50 9.48 -4.92
CA ILE A 84 7.65 8.27 -4.92
C ILE A 84 7.69 7.62 -6.32
N HIS A 85 7.58 8.42 -7.37
CA HIS A 85 7.62 7.91 -8.75
C HIS A 85 8.98 7.27 -9.08
N ASP A 86 10.09 7.95 -8.77
CA ASP A 86 11.45 7.43 -8.95
C ASP A 86 11.66 6.11 -8.19
N ARG A 87 11.14 6.03 -6.95
CA ARG A 87 11.19 4.80 -6.16
C ARG A 87 10.37 3.67 -6.80
N ARG A 88 9.16 3.94 -7.30
CA ARG A 88 8.34 2.94 -8.01
C ARG A 88 9.03 2.44 -9.28
N GLN A 89 9.63 3.35 -10.04
CA GLN A 89 10.41 3.00 -11.23
C GLN A 89 11.61 2.13 -10.88
N THR A 90 12.32 2.45 -9.80
CA THR A 90 13.41 1.63 -9.26
C THR A 90 12.92 0.23 -8.87
N ILE A 91 11.77 0.13 -8.17
CA ILE A 91 11.17 -1.15 -7.77
C ILE A 91 10.77 -2.00 -8.99
N ALA A 92 10.22 -1.37 -10.03
CA ALA A 92 9.85 -2.06 -11.27
C ALA A 92 11.06 -2.73 -11.93
N GLY A 93 12.24 -2.09 -11.86
CA GLY A 93 13.51 -2.59 -12.40
C GLY A 93 14.15 -3.74 -11.62
N PHE A 94 13.70 -4.05 -10.40
CA PHE A 94 14.28 -5.16 -9.63
C PHE A 94 13.80 -6.54 -10.08
N GLU A 95 14.68 -7.53 -9.95
CA GLU A 95 14.33 -8.94 -10.08
C GLU A 95 13.39 -9.36 -8.93
N ARG A 96 12.29 -10.05 -9.26
CA ARG A 96 11.30 -10.51 -8.28
C ARG A 96 11.91 -11.48 -7.26
N ASP A 97 12.78 -12.38 -7.70
CA ASP A 97 13.43 -13.37 -6.84
C ASP A 97 14.39 -12.72 -5.84
N ALA A 98 15.08 -11.66 -6.26
CA ALA A 98 15.93 -10.87 -5.36
C ALA A 98 15.11 -10.16 -4.29
N LEU A 99 13.92 -9.63 -4.62
CA LEU A 99 12.99 -9.07 -3.64
C LEU A 99 12.48 -10.15 -2.67
N LEU A 100 12.09 -11.32 -3.17
CA LEU A 100 11.64 -12.45 -2.35
C LEU A 100 12.73 -12.95 -1.40
N ASP A 101 13.99 -12.96 -1.82
CA ASP A 101 15.11 -13.34 -0.97
C ASP A 101 15.23 -12.41 0.24
N VAL A 102 15.11 -11.09 0.03
CA VAL A 102 15.11 -10.10 1.13
C VAL A 102 13.91 -10.30 2.06
N VAL A 103 12.73 -10.57 1.53
CA VAL A 103 11.51 -10.82 2.32
C VAL A 103 11.64 -12.09 3.16
N ARG A 104 12.13 -13.19 2.58
CA ARG A 104 12.37 -14.47 3.25
C ARG A 104 13.43 -14.32 4.35
N TRP A 105 14.52 -13.62 4.06
CA TRP A 105 15.53 -13.25 5.04
C TRP A 105 14.94 -12.44 6.20
N GLY A 106 14.05 -11.50 5.89
CA GLY A 106 13.28 -10.72 6.87
C GLY A 106 12.23 -11.51 7.66
N ARG A 107 12.00 -12.80 7.32
CA ARG A 107 10.98 -13.67 7.88
C ARG A 107 9.57 -13.05 7.86
N ARG A 108 9.26 -12.29 6.80
CA ARG A 108 7.94 -11.68 6.62
C ARG A 108 7.05 -12.63 5.82
N PRO A 109 5.83 -12.94 6.30
CA PRO A 109 4.88 -13.72 5.51
C PRO A 109 4.39 -12.89 4.33
N VAL A 110 4.50 -13.43 3.12
CA VAL A 110 4.03 -12.77 1.90
C VAL A 110 3.28 -13.78 1.04
N ALA A 111 2.19 -13.32 0.41
CA ALA A 111 1.43 -14.12 -0.53
C ALA A 111 2.31 -14.52 -1.73
N VAL A 112 2.13 -15.73 -2.24
CA VAL A 112 2.90 -16.24 -3.40
C VAL A 112 2.78 -15.31 -4.62
N ASN A 113 1.61 -14.70 -4.78
CA ASN A 113 1.28 -13.80 -5.88
C ASN A 113 1.44 -12.30 -5.54
N ALA A 114 2.19 -11.96 -4.49
CA ALA A 114 2.38 -10.56 -4.10
C ALA A 114 3.07 -9.76 -5.21
N SER A 115 2.66 -8.51 -5.45
CA SER A 115 3.31 -7.66 -6.47
C SER A 115 4.73 -7.24 -6.04
N LYS A 116 5.57 -6.79 -6.98
CA LYS A 116 6.90 -6.23 -6.64
C LYS A 116 6.79 -5.05 -5.67
N GLU A 117 5.74 -4.24 -5.80
CA GLU A 117 5.47 -3.12 -4.89
C GLU A 117 5.14 -3.61 -3.48
N GLN A 118 4.30 -4.64 -3.36
CA GLN A 118 3.98 -5.23 -2.06
C GLN A 118 5.21 -5.86 -1.39
N LEU A 119 6.07 -6.54 -2.16
CA LEU A 119 7.36 -7.03 -1.68
C LEU A 119 8.24 -5.88 -1.18
N ALA A 120 8.32 -4.78 -1.94
CA ALA A 120 9.08 -3.60 -1.58
C ALA A 120 8.56 -2.93 -0.29
N GLN A 121 7.25 -2.86 -0.08
CA GLN A 121 6.63 -2.37 1.16
C GLN A 121 7.03 -3.25 2.36
N GLU A 122 7.00 -4.58 2.19
CA GLU A 122 7.43 -5.50 3.25
C GLU A 122 8.93 -5.37 3.55
N ILE A 123 9.77 -5.15 2.54
CA ILE A 123 11.20 -4.88 2.72
C ILE A 123 11.44 -3.58 3.49
N ALA A 124 10.69 -2.51 3.19
CA ALA A 124 10.78 -1.24 3.90
C ALA A 124 10.45 -1.39 5.40
N ARG A 125 9.56 -2.34 5.75
CA ARG A 125 9.17 -2.67 7.13
C ARG A 125 10.20 -3.51 7.89
N ILE A 126 11.23 -4.08 7.24
CA ILE A 126 12.27 -4.85 7.93
C ILE A 126 13.14 -3.91 8.76
N LYS A 127 13.33 -4.21 10.05
CA LYS A 127 14.19 -3.41 10.95
C LYS A 127 15.49 -4.13 11.35
N SER A 128 15.57 -5.45 11.12
CA SER A 128 16.75 -6.25 11.44
C SER A 128 17.90 -5.93 10.50
N MET A 129 19.13 -5.92 11.03
CA MET A 129 20.38 -5.65 10.27
C MET A 129 21.37 -6.81 10.38
N ARG A 130 20.86 -8.03 10.47
CA ARG A 130 21.67 -9.26 10.47
C ARG A 130 21.81 -9.79 9.05
N PHE A 131 22.82 -9.34 8.31
CA PHE A 131 23.03 -9.71 6.90
C PHE A 131 23.43 -11.17 6.66
N VAL A 132 23.56 -11.99 7.71
CA VAL A 132 23.92 -13.41 7.60
C VAL A 132 22.81 -14.16 6.87
N GLY A 133 23.18 -14.85 5.79
CA GLY A 133 22.26 -15.67 4.99
C GLY A 133 21.43 -14.90 3.95
N LEU A 134 21.68 -13.60 3.75
CA LEU A 134 21.10 -12.85 2.63
C LEU A 134 21.97 -13.05 1.37
N SER A 135 21.35 -13.33 0.22
CA SER A 135 22.13 -13.44 -1.02
C SER A 135 22.74 -12.10 -1.44
N HIS A 136 23.77 -12.14 -2.27
CA HIS A 136 24.39 -10.94 -2.84
C HIS A 136 23.38 -10.04 -3.57
N ARG A 137 22.51 -10.65 -4.41
CA ARG A 137 21.44 -9.93 -5.13
C ARG A 137 20.45 -9.26 -4.18
N GLY A 138 20.01 -10.00 -3.15
CA GLY A 138 19.13 -9.45 -2.11
C GLY A 138 19.78 -8.29 -1.37
N LEU A 139 21.08 -8.37 -1.12
CA LEU A 139 21.84 -7.34 -0.41
C LEU A 139 21.98 -6.05 -1.25
N VAL A 140 22.19 -6.15 -2.56
CA VAL A 140 22.16 -5.02 -3.49
C VAL A 140 20.77 -4.38 -3.55
N VAL A 141 19.70 -5.18 -3.67
CA VAL A 141 18.31 -4.69 -3.67
C VAL A 141 18.00 -3.97 -2.35
N LEU A 142 18.37 -4.56 -1.21
CA LEU A 142 18.19 -3.95 0.10
C LEU A 142 18.94 -2.61 0.20
N ALA A 143 20.18 -2.55 -0.29
CA ALA A 143 20.97 -1.32 -0.33
C ALA A 143 20.29 -0.23 -1.17
N ARG A 144 19.87 -0.54 -2.40
CA ARG A 144 19.17 0.40 -3.30
C ARG A 144 17.82 0.85 -2.72
N MET A 145 17.05 -0.07 -2.12
CA MET A 145 15.81 0.24 -1.41
C MET A 145 16.01 1.19 -0.23
N ARG A 146 17.16 1.13 0.44
CA ARG A 146 17.54 2.08 1.50
C ARG A 146 18.10 3.39 0.97
N GLY A 147 18.28 3.53 -0.35
CA GLY A 147 18.89 4.70 -0.98
C GLY A 147 20.42 4.72 -0.86
N VAL A 148 21.06 3.56 -0.71
CA VAL A 148 22.51 3.41 -0.89
C VAL A 148 22.79 3.14 -2.37
N THR A 149 23.77 3.85 -2.93
CA THR A 149 24.32 3.54 -4.25
C THR A 149 25.14 2.25 -4.16
N ALA A 150 24.57 1.17 -4.72
CA ALA A 150 25.15 -0.17 -4.74
C ALA A 150 25.22 -0.68 -6.20
N GLU A 151 26.41 -1.11 -6.58
CA GLU A 151 26.68 -1.73 -7.89
C GLU A 151 26.58 -3.25 -7.77
N ASP A 152 26.15 -3.92 -8.84
CA ASP A 152 25.96 -5.38 -8.81
C ASP A 152 27.27 -6.16 -8.67
N ALA A 153 28.41 -5.54 -9.02
CA ALA A 153 29.76 -6.10 -8.90
C ALA A 153 30.46 -5.77 -7.55
N GLU A 154 29.82 -5.01 -6.66
CA GLU A 154 30.44 -4.60 -5.40
C GLU A 154 30.61 -5.81 -4.46
N PRO A 155 31.74 -5.98 -3.76
CA PRO A 155 31.90 -7.11 -2.86
C PRO A 155 30.97 -6.99 -1.64
N ILE A 156 30.39 -8.12 -1.21
CA ILE A 156 29.51 -8.25 -0.03
C ILE A 156 29.99 -7.48 1.22
N PRO A 157 31.27 -7.55 1.65
CA PRO A 157 31.72 -6.82 2.83
C PRO A 157 31.57 -5.30 2.73
N ASP A 158 31.78 -4.72 1.54
CA ASP A 158 31.68 -3.28 1.33
C ASP A 158 30.23 -2.80 1.35
N LEU A 159 29.33 -3.58 0.74
CA LEU A 159 27.90 -3.32 0.82
C LEU A 159 27.37 -3.39 2.26
N ILE A 160 27.80 -4.38 3.05
CA ILE A 160 27.46 -4.47 4.48
C ILE A 160 27.96 -3.24 5.23
N LYS A 161 29.19 -2.79 4.96
CA LYS A 161 29.77 -1.59 5.58
C LYS A 161 28.96 -0.33 5.22
N LYS A 162 28.56 -0.16 3.97
CA LYS A 162 27.71 0.94 3.51
C LYS A 162 26.32 0.92 4.17
N LEU A 163 25.68 -0.25 4.24
CA LEU A 163 24.37 -0.44 4.88
C LEU A 163 24.42 -0.11 6.38
N ARG A 164 25.44 -0.61 7.11
CA ARG A 164 25.65 -0.28 8.54
C ARG A 164 25.88 1.21 8.76
N LYS A 165 26.62 1.87 7.88
CA LYS A 165 26.87 3.32 7.96
C LYS A 165 25.56 4.11 7.82
N GLN A 166 24.64 3.66 6.97
CA GLN A 166 23.38 4.35 6.76
C GLN A 166 22.36 4.11 7.88
N GLU A 167 22.41 2.96 8.55
CA GLU A 167 21.52 2.62 9.68
C GLU A 167 21.60 3.66 10.81
N GLY A 168 22.81 4.13 11.15
CA GLY A 168 23.00 5.13 12.19
C GLY A 168 22.20 6.42 11.94
N PHE A 169 21.89 6.72 10.68
CA PHE A 169 21.04 7.83 10.29
C PHE A 169 19.54 7.51 10.51
N PHE A 170 19.08 6.33 10.08
CA PHE A 170 17.69 5.91 10.23
C PHE A 170 17.28 5.63 11.68
N ALA A 171 18.19 5.08 12.50
CA ALA A 171 17.93 4.88 13.92
C ALA A 171 17.65 6.21 14.62
N LYS A 172 18.46 7.25 14.33
CA LYS A 172 18.26 8.62 14.82
C LYS A 172 16.92 9.20 14.34
N LEU A 173 16.56 8.99 13.08
CA LEU A 173 15.31 9.46 12.51
C LEU A 173 14.08 8.78 13.15
N SER A 174 14.11 7.46 13.29
CA SER A 174 13.02 6.70 13.94
C SER A 174 12.81 7.10 15.40
N ARG A 175 13.87 7.55 16.08
CA ARG A 175 13.82 8.05 17.45
C ARG A 175 13.14 9.43 17.50
N LYS A 176 13.54 10.34 16.60
CA LYS A 176 12.90 11.66 16.46
C LYS A 176 11.43 11.57 16.06
N ARG A 177 11.09 10.69 15.11
CA ARG A 177 9.68 10.47 14.73
C ARG A 177 8.84 9.98 15.89
N ARG A 178 9.33 9.00 16.65
CA ARG A 178 8.62 8.51 17.84
C ARG A 178 8.45 9.59 18.90
N SER A 179 9.43 10.46 19.12
CA SER A 179 9.25 11.58 20.05
C SER A 179 8.25 12.62 19.55
N VAL A 180 8.22 12.90 18.24
CA VAL A 180 7.26 13.86 17.66
C VAL A 180 5.83 13.31 17.66
N ILE A 181 5.65 12.04 17.29
CA ILE A 181 4.33 11.39 17.37
C ILE A 181 3.90 11.30 18.84
N ALA A 182 4.80 10.92 19.74
CA ALA A 182 4.50 10.92 21.17
C ALA A 182 4.12 12.32 21.68
N SER A 183 4.78 13.39 21.19
CA SER A 183 4.44 14.76 21.60
C SER A 183 3.12 15.26 21.01
N VAL A 184 2.80 14.88 19.77
CA VAL A 184 1.50 15.21 19.15
C VAL A 184 0.38 14.42 19.82
N VAL A 185 0.58 13.12 20.05
CA VAL A 185 -0.38 12.29 20.80
C VAL A 185 -0.53 12.82 22.23
N SER A 186 0.54 13.21 22.93
CA SER A 186 0.40 13.78 24.27
C SER A 186 -0.27 15.15 24.27
N SER A 187 -0.16 15.94 23.19
CA SER A 187 -0.83 17.23 23.05
C SER A 187 -2.30 17.09 22.66
N VAL A 188 -2.66 16.09 21.87
CA VAL A 188 -4.05 15.83 21.42
C VAL A 188 -4.82 15.01 22.45
N VAL A 189 -4.16 14.08 23.14
CA VAL A 189 -4.65 13.41 24.35
C VAL A 189 -4.38 14.29 25.58
N GLY A 190 -4.26 15.60 25.38
CA GLY A 190 -3.91 16.58 26.40
C GLY A 190 -4.69 16.32 27.68
N GLU A 191 -3.94 15.98 28.73
CA GLU A 191 -4.26 15.91 30.15
C GLU A 191 -5.56 16.67 30.54
N PRO A 192 -6.73 15.99 30.59
CA PRO A 192 -7.90 16.50 31.26
C PRO A 192 -8.22 15.55 32.43
N ASP A 193 -7.76 15.87 33.63
CA ASP A 193 -8.29 15.32 34.90
C ASP A 193 -8.35 13.78 35.11
N SER A 194 -7.72 12.96 34.25
CA SER A 194 -7.80 11.49 34.34
C SER A 194 -7.06 10.87 35.54
N ALA A 195 -6.40 11.68 36.37
CA ALA A 195 -5.93 11.24 37.69
C ALA A 195 -7.09 11.01 38.67
N ARG A 196 -8.31 11.46 38.39
CA ARG A 196 -9.50 11.25 39.25
C ARG A 196 -10.47 10.19 38.73
N GLU A 197 -10.38 9.78 37.47
CA GLU A 197 -11.39 8.92 36.85
C GLU A 197 -11.09 7.40 36.93
N TYR A 198 -9.91 7.02 37.44
CA TYR A 198 -9.59 5.62 37.79
C TYR A 198 -9.88 5.24 39.26
N GLN A 199 -10.77 5.98 39.94
CA GLN A 199 -11.23 5.64 41.30
C GLN A 199 -12.48 4.72 41.30
N TYR A 200 -12.96 4.29 40.13
CA TYR A 200 -14.18 3.48 39.97
C TYR A 200 -13.96 2.07 39.41
N LEU A 201 -12.78 1.49 39.61
CA LEU A 201 -12.63 0.03 39.49
C LEU A 201 -12.86 -0.59 40.87
N PRO A 202 -13.93 -1.37 41.09
CA PRO A 202 -14.11 -2.10 42.34
C PRO A 202 -12.91 -3.02 42.54
N THR A 203 -12.25 -2.86 43.68
CA THR A 203 -11.23 -3.79 44.18
C THR A 203 -11.82 -5.20 44.11
N PRO A 204 -11.18 -6.19 43.45
CA PRO A 204 -11.68 -7.55 43.43
C PRO A 204 -11.47 -8.22 44.80
N GLU A 205 -12.25 -7.80 45.80
CA GLU A 205 -12.48 -8.52 47.04
C GLU A 205 -13.48 -9.64 46.74
N GLY A 206 -12.97 -10.79 46.31
CA GLY A 206 -13.85 -11.89 45.93
C GLY A 206 -13.17 -13.15 45.42
N ARG A 207 -12.00 -13.50 45.95
CA ARG A 207 -11.44 -14.85 45.73
C ARG A 207 -11.79 -15.74 46.92
N GLN A 208 -13.02 -16.24 46.93
CA GLN A 208 -13.39 -17.37 47.78
C GLN A 208 -12.92 -18.70 47.15
N PRO A 209 -12.45 -19.66 47.97
CA PRO A 209 -12.04 -20.99 47.52
C PRO A 209 -13.27 -21.86 47.31
N VAL A 210 -13.56 -22.25 46.06
CA VAL A 210 -14.65 -23.18 45.78
C VAL A 210 -14.17 -24.60 46.02
N GLY A 211 -14.84 -25.25 46.97
CA GLY A 211 -14.60 -26.59 47.44
C GLY A 211 -15.17 -27.70 46.56
N SER A 212 -14.87 -28.88 47.05
CA SER A 212 -15.10 -30.24 46.59
C SER A 212 -16.55 -30.75 46.63
N GLY A 213 -16.94 -31.51 45.60
CA GLY A 213 -17.99 -32.55 45.61
C GLY A 213 -18.95 -32.49 44.39
N PRO A 214 -19.70 -33.55 44.02
CA PRO A 214 -19.63 -34.96 44.39
C PRO A 214 -19.37 -35.90 43.18
N ALA A 215 -19.16 -37.18 43.47
CA ALA A 215 -18.78 -38.24 42.54
C ALA A 215 -19.77 -38.44 41.37
N SER A 216 -19.30 -38.18 40.15
CA SER A 216 -19.84 -38.74 38.92
C SER A 216 -18.87 -39.81 38.40
N ALA A 217 -19.40 -41.01 38.22
CA ALA A 217 -18.72 -42.10 37.54
C ALA A 217 -18.31 -41.68 36.12
N THR A 218 -17.32 -42.41 35.59
CA THR A 218 -16.92 -42.50 34.17
C THR A 218 -16.14 -41.34 33.52
N ILE A 219 -15.33 -40.59 34.27
CA ILE A 219 -14.22 -39.84 33.65
C ILE A 219 -13.01 -40.76 33.38
N LYS A 220 -12.81 -41.77 34.23
CA LYS A 220 -11.69 -42.72 34.09
C LYS A 220 -11.88 -43.69 32.93
N GLU A 221 -13.13 -44.11 32.69
CA GLU A 221 -13.51 -45.03 31.60
C GLU A 221 -13.58 -44.31 30.24
N GLU A 222 -14.00 -43.03 30.20
CA GLU A 222 -13.96 -42.21 28.98
C GLU A 222 -12.52 -41.75 28.61
N ILE A 223 -11.60 -41.69 29.59
CA ILE A 223 -10.17 -41.38 29.36
C ILE A 223 -9.38 -42.59 28.87
N GLU A 224 -9.79 -43.81 29.24
CA GLU A 224 -9.19 -45.05 28.74
C GLU A 224 -9.65 -45.36 27.30
N ASP A 225 -10.91 -45.08 26.94
CA ASP A 225 -11.43 -45.34 25.59
C ASP A 225 -11.12 -44.22 24.56
N ALA A 226 -11.03 -42.95 24.97
CA ALA A 226 -10.72 -41.85 24.04
C ALA A 226 -9.24 -41.47 23.98
N GLY A 227 -8.41 -42.05 24.86
CA GLY A 227 -7.05 -41.60 25.10
C GLY A 227 -7.02 -40.19 25.72
N LEU A 228 -6.11 -39.98 26.67
CA LEU A 228 -5.92 -38.72 27.41
C LEU A 228 -5.81 -37.47 26.49
N PHE A 229 -5.40 -37.65 25.23
CA PHE A 229 -5.29 -36.58 24.23
C PHE A 229 -6.56 -36.31 23.40
N GLY A 230 -7.47 -37.28 23.24
CA GLY A 230 -8.70 -37.11 22.46
C GLY A 230 -9.76 -36.28 23.18
N GLY A 231 -9.89 -36.44 24.50
CA GLY A 231 -10.84 -35.67 25.32
C GLY A 231 -10.48 -34.19 25.45
N ILE A 232 -9.19 -33.87 25.53
CA ILE A 232 -8.71 -32.49 25.67
C ILE A 232 -8.88 -31.73 24.35
N THR A 233 -8.57 -32.35 23.22
CA THR A 233 -8.73 -31.70 21.90
C THR A 233 -10.18 -31.39 21.57
N ASN A 234 -11.14 -32.25 21.95
CA ASN A 234 -12.55 -31.98 21.69
C ASN A 234 -13.13 -30.87 22.58
N ARG A 235 -12.63 -30.73 23.82
CA ARG A 235 -12.98 -29.60 24.71
C ARG A 235 -12.34 -28.30 24.25
N ILE A 236 -11.07 -28.34 23.81
CA ILE A 236 -10.38 -27.18 23.21
C ILE A 236 -11.11 -26.75 21.93
N LYS A 237 -11.52 -27.69 21.09
CA LYS A 237 -12.29 -27.41 19.87
C LYS A 237 -13.62 -26.73 20.19
N LYS A 238 -14.42 -27.27 21.12
CA LYS A 238 -15.67 -26.61 21.53
C LYS A 238 -15.44 -25.22 22.13
N SER A 239 -14.39 -25.03 22.95
CA SER A 239 -14.07 -23.70 23.48
C SER A 239 -13.59 -22.73 22.40
N ALA A 240 -12.86 -23.24 21.40
CA ALA A 240 -12.40 -22.44 20.27
C ALA A 240 -13.57 -22.07 19.36
N ASP A 241 -14.50 -22.99 19.09
CA ASP A 241 -15.70 -22.72 18.29
C ASP A 241 -16.59 -21.67 18.97
N THR A 242 -16.80 -21.75 20.29
CA THR A 242 -17.53 -20.71 21.04
C THR A 242 -16.81 -19.36 20.98
N TYR A 243 -15.49 -19.34 21.14
CA TYR A 243 -14.71 -18.10 21.04
C TYR A 243 -14.74 -17.51 19.63
N ILE A 244 -14.67 -18.36 18.60
CA ILE A 244 -14.76 -17.94 17.20
C ILE A 244 -16.15 -17.34 16.94
N ASN A 245 -17.23 -18.00 17.35
CA ASN A 245 -18.59 -17.48 17.20
C ASN A 245 -18.76 -16.14 17.94
N GLN A 246 -18.26 -16.04 19.18
CA GLN A 246 -18.27 -14.77 19.91
C GLN A 246 -17.51 -13.66 19.18
N LYS A 247 -16.38 -14.00 18.54
CA LYS A 247 -15.60 -13.04 17.74
C LYS A 247 -16.28 -12.70 16.43
N LEU A 248 -16.98 -13.63 15.81
CA LEU A 248 -17.81 -13.37 14.64
C LEU A 248 -18.95 -12.40 15.00
N ASP A 249 -19.65 -12.61 16.11
CA ASP A 249 -20.73 -11.72 16.56
C ASP A 249 -20.20 -10.31 16.93
N GLU A 250 -19.02 -10.23 17.55
CA GLU A 250 -18.37 -8.94 17.85
C GLU A 250 -17.98 -8.20 16.56
N ILE A 251 -17.49 -8.93 15.56
CA ILE A 251 -17.14 -8.40 14.24
C ILE A 251 -18.41 -7.94 13.52
N GLU A 252 -19.48 -8.74 13.52
CA GLU A 252 -20.77 -8.40 12.93
C GLU A 252 -21.34 -7.12 13.53
N THR A 253 -21.36 -7.03 14.87
CA THR A 253 -21.82 -5.82 15.58
C THR A 253 -20.99 -4.57 15.23
N ARG A 254 -19.67 -4.73 15.01
CA ARG A 254 -18.81 -3.61 14.57
C ARG A 254 -19.06 -3.22 13.12
N ILE A 255 -19.31 -4.20 12.26
CA ILE A 255 -19.63 -3.97 10.85
C ILE A 255 -20.95 -3.22 10.74
N ASP A 256 -21.99 -3.66 11.44
CA ASP A 256 -23.30 -2.99 11.43
C ASP A 256 -23.20 -1.52 11.89
N ARG A 257 -22.48 -1.27 13.00
CA ARG A 257 -22.22 0.11 13.46
C ARG A 257 -21.47 0.95 12.43
N LYS A 258 -20.56 0.35 11.67
CA LYS A 258 -19.81 1.05 10.62
C LYS A 258 -20.65 1.29 9.38
N LEU A 259 -21.54 0.37 9.03
CA LEU A 259 -22.51 0.57 7.96
C LEU A 259 -23.47 1.71 8.31
N ASP A 260 -24.02 1.73 9.52
CA ASP A 260 -24.88 2.83 10.00
C ASP A 260 -24.16 4.19 9.96
N GLU A 261 -22.89 4.23 10.36
CA GLU A 261 -22.07 5.44 10.32
C GLU A 261 -21.85 5.92 8.86
N ILE A 262 -21.62 4.99 7.93
CA ILE A 262 -21.45 5.30 6.50
C ILE A 262 -22.76 5.80 5.90
N ASP A 263 -23.88 5.13 6.16
CA ASP A 263 -25.19 5.52 5.64
C ASP A 263 -25.61 6.89 6.16
N ARG A 264 -25.33 7.18 7.43
CA ARG A 264 -25.52 8.52 8.00
C ARG A 264 -24.66 9.57 7.29
N ARG A 265 -23.38 9.29 7.06
CA ARG A 265 -22.48 10.21 6.34
C ARG A 265 -22.94 10.41 4.88
N LEU A 266 -23.40 9.36 4.21
CA LEU A 266 -23.92 9.44 2.85
C LEU A 266 -25.21 10.27 2.79
N ALA A 267 -26.10 10.12 3.76
CA ALA A 267 -27.29 10.95 3.87
C ALA A 267 -26.92 12.43 4.07
N GLU A 268 -26.01 12.74 4.99
CA GLU A 268 -25.52 14.11 5.22
C GLU A 268 -24.85 14.71 3.95
N TRP A 269 -24.09 13.90 3.21
CA TRP A 269 -23.48 14.31 1.95
C TRP A 269 -24.50 14.56 0.85
N ARG A 270 -25.49 13.67 0.69
CA ARG A 270 -26.59 13.84 -0.26
C ARG A 270 -27.38 15.11 0.03
N ASP A 271 -27.69 15.38 1.30
CA ASP A 271 -28.42 16.57 1.68
C ASP A 271 -27.62 17.86 1.40
N LYS A 272 -26.30 17.85 1.64
CA LYS A 272 -25.40 18.94 1.26
C LYS A 272 -25.35 19.15 -0.25
N GLU A 273 -25.29 18.08 -1.03
CA GLU A 273 -25.27 18.16 -2.49
C GLU A 273 -26.58 18.68 -3.04
N VAL A 274 -27.72 18.15 -2.58
CA VAL A 274 -29.06 18.61 -2.97
C VAL A 274 -29.23 20.09 -2.61
N ALA A 275 -28.80 20.51 -1.42
CA ALA A 275 -28.83 21.92 -1.02
C ALA A 275 -27.98 22.81 -1.93
N ASN A 276 -26.80 22.35 -2.35
CA ASN A 276 -25.92 23.11 -3.25
C ASN A 276 -26.52 23.21 -4.66
N ARG A 277 -27.05 22.11 -5.22
CA ARG A 277 -27.73 22.09 -6.51
C ARG A 277 -28.93 23.04 -6.53
N ILE A 278 -29.73 23.07 -5.46
CA ILE A 278 -30.86 24.00 -5.32
C ILE A 278 -30.39 25.46 -5.26
N LYS A 279 -29.26 25.76 -4.58
CA LYS A 279 -28.70 27.12 -4.55
C LYS A 279 -28.30 27.59 -5.95
N ILE A 280 -27.64 26.74 -6.73
CA ILE A 280 -27.25 27.07 -8.11
C ILE A 280 -28.49 27.35 -8.98
N LEU A 281 -29.51 26.49 -8.90
CA LEU A 281 -30.76 26.67 -9.66
C LEU A 281 -31.48 27.98 -9.27
N LYS A 282 -31.49 28.34 -7.98
CA LYS A 282 -32.04 29.64 -7.54
C LYS A 282 -31.27 30.82 -8.12
N ILE A 283 -29.93 30.76 -8.15
CA ILE A 283 -29.10 31.85 -8.69
C ILE A 283 -29.36 32.03 -10.20
N THR A 284 -29.42 30.93 -10.97
CA THR A 284 -29.67 31.01 -12.41
C THR A 284 -31.09 31.50 -12.72
N LEU A 285 -32.08 31.10 -11.91
CA LEU A 285 -33.44 31.62 -11.99
C LEU A 285 -33.47 33.15 -11.78
N TRP A 286 -32.87 33.65 -10.69
CA TRP A 286 -32.80 35.10 -10.42
C TRP A 286 -32.06 35.86 -11.52
N ALA A 287 -30.96 35.31 -12.05
CA ALA A 287 -30.25 35.91 -13.17
C ALA A 287 -31.15 36.07 -14.40
N SER A 288 -31.95 35.04 -14.74
CA SER A 288 -32.89 35.11 -15.87
C SER A 288 -33.97 36.19 -15.70
N VAL A 289 -34.49 36.35 -14.48
CA VAL A 289 -35.47 37.40 -14.13
C VAL A 289 -34.84 38.79 -14.28
N ILE A 290 -33.61 38.98 -13.79
CA ILE A 290 -32.90 40.26 -13.90
C ILE A 290 -32.65 40.62 -15.38
N VAL A 291 -32.22 39.66 -16.20
CA VAL A 291 -32.01 39.89 -17.65
C VAL A 291 -33.32 40.28 -18.34
N GLY A 292 -34.45 39.64 -17.98
CA GLY A 292 -35.77 40.01 -18.48
C GLY A 292 -36.16 41.44 -18.11
N ILE A 293 -35.95 41.85 -16.86
CA ILE A 293 -36.21 43.23 -16.39
C ILE A 293 -35.32 44.24 -17.13
N VAL A 294 -34.01 43.97 -17.26
CA VAL A 294 -33.08 44.84 -17.97
C VAL A 294 -33.45 44.97 -19.45
N SER A 295 -33.85 43.87 -20.10
CA SER A 295 -34.33 43.88 -21.49
C SER A 295 -35.60 44.75 -21.64
N LEU A 296 -36.53 44.64 -20.69
CA LEU A 296 -37.75 45.45 -20.68
C LEU A 296 -37.45 46.94 -20.47
N ILE A 297 -36.56 47.29 -19.54
CA ILE A 297 -36.09 48.67 -19.33
C ILE A 297 -35.38 49.20 -20.57
N TYR A 298 -34.50 48.42 -21.20
CA TYR A 298 -33.81 48.81 -22.43
C TYR A 298 -34.81 49.08 -23.56
N SER A 299 -35.81 48.21 -23.74
CA SER A 299 -36.88 48.41 -24.71
C SER A 299 -37.68 49.67 -24.40
N TYR A 300 -37.99 49.93 -23.13
CA TYR A 300 -38.70 51.15 -22.71
C TYR A 300 -37.89 52.42 -22.98
N VAL A 301 -36.59 52.44 -22.66
CA VAL A 301 -35.70 53.57 -22.94
C VAL A 301 -35.55 53.78 -24.43
N LYS A 302 -35.36 52.72 -25.22
CA LYS A 302 -35.23 52.82 -26.68
C LYS A 302 -36.49 53.37 -27.34
N VAL A 303 -37.68 53.03 -26.84
CA VAL A 303 -38.96 53.52 -27.38
C VAL A 303 -39.20 54.99 -26.99
N ASN A 304 -38.92 55.37 -25.74
CA ASN A 304 -39.18 56.74 -25.27
C ASN A 304 -38.07 57.74 -25.65
N PHE A 305 -36.85 57.25 -25.88
CA PHE A 305 -35.70 58.05 -26.30
C PHE A 305 -35.19 57.51 -27.65
N PRO A 306 -35.80 57.91 -28.78
CA PRO A 306 -35.21 57.69 -30.09
C PRO A 306 -33.92 58.51 -30.17
N VAL A 307 -32.81 57.93 -29.69
CA VAL A 307 -31.47 58.50 -29.85
C VAL A 307 -31.22 58.56 -31.35
N GLY A 308 -31.23 59.78 -31.89
CA GLY A 308 -31.26 60.10 -33.32
C GLY A 308 -30.37 59.20 -34.16
N ALA A 309 -31.00 58.28 -34.88
CA ALA A 309 -30.38 57.43 -35.86
C ALA A 309 -30.49 58.12 -37.22
N ASP A 310 -29.56 59.05 -37.49
CA ASP A 310 -29.23 59.48 -38.85
C ASP A 310 -27.72 59.70 -38.94
N LYS A 311 -26.96 58.60 -38.87
CA LYS A 311 -25.68 58.53 -39.54
C LYS A 311 -25.65 57.26 -40.39
N PRO A 312 -25.56 57.38 -41.73
CA PRO A 312 -25.48 56.21 -42.60
C PRO A 312 -24.23 55.42 -42.22
N VAL A 313 -24.42 54.17 -41.83
CA VAL A 313 -23.33 53.25 -41.55
C VAL A 313 -22.54 53.06 -42.85
N PRO A 314 -21.23 53.33 -42.89
CA PRO A 314 -20.43 53.07 -44.07
C PRO A 314 -20.49 51.57 -44.35
N LYS A 315 -20.89 51.25 -45.59
CA LYS A 315 -20.97 49.91 -46.15
C LYS A 315 -19.65 49.19 -45.88
N VAL A 316 -19.64 48.28 -44.91
CA VAL A 316 -18.46 47.46 -44.60
C VAL A 316 -18.16 46.64 -45.83
N VAL A 317 -17.07 47.00 -46.51
CA VAL A 317 -16.52 46.24 -47.64
C VAL A 317 -16.14 44.87 -47.10
N ALA A 318 -16.72 43.83 -47.68
CA ALA A 318 -16.46 42.45 -47.30
C ALA A 318 -14.94 42.17 -47.37
N PRO A 319 -14.33 41.55 -46.34
CA PRO A 319 -12.95 41.14 -46.42
C PRO A 319 -12.77 40.08 -47.53
N PRO A 320 -11.62 40.09 -48.23
CA PRO A 320 -11.34 39.14 -49.29
C PRO A 320 -11.34 37.71 -48.74
N VAL A 321 -12.06 36.83 -49.44
CA VAL A 321 -12.12 35.39 -49.17
C VAL A 321 -10.71 34.82 -49.32
N LEU A 322 -10.04 34.57 -48.19
CA LEU A 322 -8.80 33.80 -48.13
C LEU A 322 -9.14 32.34 -48.46
N HIS A 323 -8.76 31.90 -49.66
CA HIS A 323 -8.82 30.50 -50.04
C HIS A 323 -7.98 29.65 -49.08
N PRO A 324 -8.50 28.53 -48.54
CA PRO A 324 -7.75 27.64 -47.67
C PRO A 324 -6.58 27.02 -48.47
N ALA A 325 -5.37 27.16 -47.92
CA ALA A 325 -4.17 26.55 -48.47
C ALA A 325 -4.29 25.01 -48.47
N PRO A 326 -3.83 24.32 -49.53
CA PRO A 326 -3.90 22.86 -49.61
C PRO A 326 -3.02 22.20 -48.54
N LEU A 327 -3.62 21.23 -47.84
CA LEU A 327 -2.99 20.39 -46.82
C LEU A 327 -1.78 19.65 -47.38
N ALA A 328 -0.64 19.77 -46.69
CA ALA A 328 0.57 19.01 -46.98
C ALA A 328 0.35 17.51 -46.71
N PRO A 329 0.94 16.60 -47.52
CA PRO A 329 0.80 15.17 -47.33
C PRO A 329 1.53 14.70 -46.07
N GLU A 330 0.81 13.89 -45.29
CA GLU A 330 1.24 13.24 -44.05
C GLU A 330 2.42 12.29 -44.32
N PRO A 331 3.54 12.37 -43.57
CA PRO A 331 4.65 11.46 -43.77
C PRO A 331 4.27 10.06 -43.29
N ALA A 332 4.38 9.09 -44.20
CA ALA A 332 4.21 7.67 -43.91
C ALA A 332 5.19 7.22 -42.82
N ASN A 333 4.66 6.72 -41.71
CA ASN A 333 5.45 6.13 -40.64
C ASN A 333 5.96 4.73 -41.06
N PRO A 334 7.24 4.40 -40.79
CA PRO A 334 7.85 3.10 -41.08
C PRO A 334 7.42 1.98 -40.13
#